data_AF-B7CE93-F1
#
_entry.id   AF-B7CE93-F1
#
_cell.length_a   1.000
_cell.length_b   1.000
_cell.length_c   1.000
_cell.angle_alpha   90.00
_cell.angle_beta   90.00
_cell.angle_gamma   90.00
#
_symmetry.space_group_name_H-M   'P 1'
#
loop_
_entity.id
_entity.type
_entity.pdbx_description
1 polymer ?
#
loop_
_entity_poly.entity_id
_entity_poly.type
_entity_poly.pdbx_seq_one_letter_code
_entity_poly.pdbx_strand_id
1 'polypeptide(L)'
;MPYSISQITGLNFGDLTFVVYTIFVLVQIIIHIRLKNHKRIASDILQLPLSLIFTRLLNIFTVYIPTSQNLGIRFIILTFAIICTGIGAAMSLSMQIVPNPGDGIVQALAERFDKSVGITKNLFDCMNLSITLCISLFITHQIIGVGIGTVIAVVGVGRVIALFHHIFESKIEYLIFD
;
A
#
# COMPACT_ATOMS: atom_id res chain seq x y z
N MET A 1 -7.72 -3.81 5.63
CA MET A 1 -7.76 -5.14 6.27
C MET A 1 -7.25 -5.15 7.71
N PRO A 2 -5.98 -4.83 8.06
CA PRO A 2 -5.50 -4.98 9.45
C PRO A 2 -6.27 -4.12 10.46
N TYR A 3 -6.69 -2.93 10.05
CA TYR A 3 -7.46 -2.00 10.89
C TYR A 3 -8.81 -2.60 11.32
N SER A 4 -9.60 -3.12 10.38
CA SER A 4 -10.90 -3.71 10.70
C SER A 4 -10.74 -4.95 11.58
N ILE A 5 -9.72 -5.77 11.37
CA ILE A 5 -9.43 -6.92 12.25
C ILE A 5 -9.05 -6.45 13.66
N SER A 6 -8.24 -5.40 13.79
CA SER A 6 -7.88 -4.82 15.08
C SER A 6 -9.13 -4.36 15.84
N GLN A 7 -10.08 -3.71 15.17
CA GLN A 7 -11.33 -3.28 15.78
C GLN A 7 -12.23 -4.46 16.20
N ILE A 8 -12.19 -5.59 15.48
CA ILE A 8 -13.01 -6.77 15.79
C ILE A 8 -12.41 -7.62 16.92
N THR A 9 -11.08 -7.78 16.91
CA THR A 9 -10.36 -8.70 17.81
C THR A 9 -9.78 -8.01 19.05
N GLY A 10 -9.69 -6.68 19.06
CA GLY A 10 -9.02 -5.90 20.10
C GLY A 10 -7.49 -5.98 20.07
N LEU A 11 -6.91 -6.69 19.10
CA LEU A 11 -5.46 -6.82 18.94
C LEU A 11 -4.82 -5.52 18.44
N ASN A 12 -3.54 -5.32 18.74
CA ASN A 12 -2.80 -4.13 18.33
C ASN A 12 -2.74 -4.01 16.80
N PHE A 13 -3.13 -2.85 16.28
CA PHE A 13 -3.16 -2.57 14.84
C PHE A 13 -1.77 -2.70 14.18
N GLY A 14 -0.72 -2.23 14.84
CA GLY A 14 0.65 -2.33 14.35
C GLY A 14 1.12 -3.78 14.23
N ASP A 15 0.81 -4.62 15.21
CA ASP A 15 1.21 -6.03 15.21
C ASP A 15 0.45 -6.83 14.13
N LEU A 16 -0.86 -6.60 13.97
CA LEU A 16 -1.64 -7.19 12.89
C LEU A 16 -1.13 -6.77 11.50
N THR A 17 -0.75 -5.49 11.36
CA THR A 17 -0.15 -4.99 10.12
C THR A 17 1.18 -5.66 9.84
N PHE A 18 2.01 -5.88 10.86
CA PHE A 18 3.27 -6.59 10.74
C PHE A 18 3.09 -8.05 10.28
N VAL A 19 2.08 -8.75 10.79
CA VAL A 19 1.75 -10.12 10.34
C VAL A 19 1.38 -10.14 8.86
N VAL A 20 0.50 -9.23 8.42
CA VAL A 20 0.11 -9.13 7.00
C VAL A 20 1.31 -8.77 6.12
N TYR A 21 2.17 -7.87 6.57
CA TYR A 21 3.40 -7.49 5.87
C TYR A 21 4.39 -8.64 5.76
N THR A 22 4.51 -9.48 6.80
CA THR A 22 5.33 -10.69 6.76
C THR A 22 4.81 -11.66 5.69
N ILE A 23 3.49 -11.84 5.61
CA ILE A 23 2.87 -12.67 4.56
C ILE A 23 3.17 -12.10 3.16
N PHE A 24 3.06 -10.78 2.98
CA PHE A 24 3.37 -10.15 1.69
C PHE A 24 4.81 -10.35 1.28
N VAL A 25 5.78 -10.19 2.19
CA VAL A 25 7.20 -10.44 1.91
C VAL A 25 7.44 -11.89 1.52
N LEU A 26 6.81 -12.87 2.18
CA LEU A 26 6.94 -14.27 1.79
C LEU A 26 6.43 -14.53 0.37
N VAL A 27 5.30 -13.93 -0.01
CA VAL A 27 4.76 -14.02 -1.38
C VAL A 27 5.69 -13.35 -2.39
N GLN A 28 6.25 -12.18 -2.08
CA GLN A 28 7.23 -11.49 -2.92
C GLN A 28 8.46 -12.37 -3.17
N ILE A 29 9.04 -12.97 -2.13
CA ILE A 29 10.20 -13.85 -2.23
C ILE A 29 9.90 -15.02 -3.17
N ILE A 30 8.73 -15.66 -3.03
CA ILE A 30 8.31 -16.75 -3.93
C ILE A 30 8.22 -16.26 -5.37
N ILE A 31 7.61 -15.09 -5.62
CA ILE A 31 7.50 -14.52 -6.97
C ILE A 31 8.89 -14.21 -7.56
N HIS A 32 9.76 -13.54 -6.81
CA HIS A 32 11.09 -13.15 -7.29
C HIS A 32 12.02 -14.36 -7.52
N ILE A 33 11.90 -15.44 -6.72
CA ILE A 33 12.57 -16.71 -7.01
C ILE A 33 12.10 -17.28 -8.35
N ARG A 34 10.79 -17.28 -8.62
CA ARG A 34 10.22 -17.76 -9.89
C ARG A 34 10.65 -16.91 -11.08
N LEU A 35 10.85 -15.61 -10.88
CA LEU A 35 11.35 -14.67 -11.89
C LEU A 35 12.89 -14.64 -11.98
N LYS A 36 13.61 -15.46 -11.20
CA LYS A 36 15.09 -15.47 -11.12
C LYS A 36 15.71 -14.09 -10.80
N ASN A 37 14.95 -13.22 -10.10
CA ASN A 37 15.37 -11.86 -9.80
C ASN A 37 16.00 -11.74 -8.41
N HIS A 38 17.19 -12.34 -8.25
CA HIS A 38 17.85 -12.48 -6.94
C HIS A 38 18.20 -11.16 -6.26
N LYS A 39 18.40 -10.07 -7.02
CA LYS A 39 18.69 -8.74 -6.46
C LYS A 39 17.54 -8.23 -5.59
N ARG A 40 16.29 -8.54 -5.96
CA ARG A 40 15.10 -8.06 -5.23
C ARG A 40 14.80 -8.84 -3.97
N ILE A 41 15.22 -10.09 -3.89
CA ILE A 41 15.08 -10.90 -2.68
C ILE A 41 15.80 -10.23 -1.49
N ALA A 42 16.95 -9.60 -1.74
CA ALA A 42 17.65 -8.83 -0.70
C ALA A 42 16.83 -7.62 -0.22
N SER A 43 16.22 -6.89 -1.16
CA SER A 43 15.30 -5.80 -0.82
C SER A 43 14.10 -6.31 -0.04
N ASP A 44 13.47 -7.42 -0.46
CA ASP A 44 12.32 -8.05 0.23
C ASP A 44 12.62 -8.39 1.70
N ILE A 45 13.78 -8.98 1.96
CA ILE A 45 14.23 -9.30 3.33
C ILE A 45 14.40 -8.02 4.15
N LEU A 46 14.98 -6.97 3.54
CA LEU A 46 15.15 -5.68 4.20
C LEU A 46 13.82 -4.95 4.46
N GLN A 47 12.74 -5.32 3.77
CA GLN A 47 11.41 -4.78 4.06
C GLN A 47 10.91 -5.20 5.45
N LEU A 48 11.28 -6.36 5.99
CA LEU A 48 10.84 -6.81 7.32
C LEU A 48 11.30 -5.89 8.46
N PRO A 49 12.60 -5.57 8.64
CA PRO A 49 13.03 -4.65 9.68
C PRO A 49 12.49 -3.24 9.46
N LEU A 50 12.41 -2.76 8.21
CA LEU A 50 11.79 -1.48 7.89
C LEU A 50 10.30 -1.46 8.26
N SER A 51 9.60 -2.58 8.05
CA SER A 51 8.19 -2.70 8.39
C SER A 51 7.94 -2.62 9.89
N LEU A 52 8.86 -3.12 10.73
CA LEU A 52 8.79 -2.94 12.18
C LEU A 52 8.94 -1.47 12.58
N ILE A 53 9.89 -0.76 11.97
CA ILE A 53 10.07 0.68 12.23
C ILE A 53 8.80 1.43 11.83
N PHE A 54 8.25 1.11 10.66
CA PHE A 54 7.05 1.73 10.13
C PHE A 54 5.82 1.45 11.00
N THR A 55 5.63 0.23 11.49
CA THR A 55 4.48 -0.11 12.36
C THR A 55 4.56 0.59 13.71
N ARG A 56 5.77 0.81 14.26
CA ARG A 56 5.95 1.64 15.47
C ARG A 56 5.60 3.10 15.21
N LEU A 57 6.01 3.64 14.06
CA LEU A 57 5.64 4.99 13.63
C LEU A 57 4.12 5.16 13.46
N LEU A 58 3.43 4.17 12.88
CA LEU A 58 1.97 4.17 12.76
C LEU A 58 1.27 4.19 14.13
N ASN A 59 1.76 3.42 15.10
CA ASN A 59 1.19 3.41 16.44
C ASN A 59 1.34 4.79 17.12
N ILE A 60 2.47 5.47 16.92
CA ILE A 60 2.67 6.85 17.41
C ILE A 60 1.65 7.79 16.75
N PHE A 61 1.55 7.79 15.42
CA PHE A 61 0.62 8.69 14.73
C PHE A 61 -0.85 8.46 15.09
N THR A 62 -1.23 7.22 15.36
CA THR A 62 -2.60 6.89 15.81
C THR A 62 -2.94 7.54 17.14
N VAL A 63 -1.96 7.77 18.01
CA VAL A 63 -2.15 8.42 19.32
C VAL A 63 -2.11 9.95 19.20
N TYR A 64 -1.19 10.49 18.40
CA TYR A 64 -0.89 11.93 18.41
C TYR A 64 -1.65 12.76 17.37
N ILE A 65 -2.24 12.17 16.32
CA ILE A 65 -2.93 12.94 15.28
C ILE A 65 -4.42 13.06 15.63
N PRO A 66 -4.91 14.26 16.04
CA PRO A 66 -6.32 14.45 16.36
C PRO A 66 -7.18 14.38 15.10
N THR A 67 -8.37 13.79 15.22
CA THR A 67 -9.32 13.68 14.11
C THR A 67 -10.22 14.92 14.04
N SER A 68 -10.20 15.65 12.93
CA SER A 68 -11.12 16.79 12.72
C SER A 68 -12.55 16.30 12.46
N GLN A 69 -13.54 16.92 13.09
CA GLN A 69 -14.96 16.62 12.87
C GLN A 69 -15.54 17.32 11.63
N ASN A 70 -14.84 18.33 11.08
CA ASN A 70 -15.32 19.06 9.92
C ASN A 70 -15.13 18.24 8.63
N LEU A 71 -16.24 17.89 7.99
CA LEU A 71 -16.24 17.04 6.79
C LEU A 71 -15.43 17.64 5.63
N GLY A 72 -15.48 18.96 5.43
CA GLY A 72 -14.73 19.64 4.37
C GLY A 72 -13.21 19.53 4.57
N ILE A 73 -12.74 19.75 5.80
CA ILE A 73 -11.32 19.63 6.16
C ILE A 73 -10.85 18.18 5.96
N ARG A 74 -11.69 17.18 6.30
CA ARG A 74 -11.36 15.76 6.09
C ARG A 74 -11.14 15.43 4.62
N PHE A 75 -11.95 15.96 3.70
CA PHE A 75 -11.77 15.73 2.26
C PHE A 75 -10.52 16.41 1.70
N ILE A 76 -10.18 17.61 2.19
CA ILE A 76 -8.94 18.30 1.80
C ILE A 76 -7.72 17.49 2.25
N ILE A 77 -7.69 17.07 3.52
CA ILE A 77 -6.60 16.24 4.07
C ILE A 77 -6.52 14.90 3.33
N LEU A 78 -7.67 14.26 3.04
CA LEU A 78 -7.71 13.00 2.29
C LEU A 78 -7.11 13.16 0.89
N THR A 79 -7.46 14.24 0.19
CA THR A 79 -6.94 14.51 -1.16
C THR A 79 -5.43 14.68 -1.13
N PHE A 80 -4.92 15.48 -0.18
CA PHE A 80 -3.48 15.66 0.02
C PHE A 80 -2.78 14.34 0.37
N ALA A 81 -3.38 13.54 1.27
CA ALA A 81 -2.85 12.24 1.65
C ALA A 81 -2.75 11.29 0.45
N ILE A 82 -3.79 11.21 -0.41
CA ILE A 82 -3.77 10.36 -1.61
C ILE A 82 -2.65 10.77 -2.56
N ILE A 83 -2.46 12.07 -2.79
CA ILE A 83 -1.41 12.59 -3.67
C ILE A 83 -0.02 12.27 -3.09
N CYS A 84 0.22 12.63 -1.83
CA CYS A 84 1.51 12.37 -1.18
C CYS A 84 1.83 10.88 -1.10
N THR A 85 0.87 10.03 -0.74
CA THR A 85 1.06 8.57 -0.68
C THR A 85 1.31 8.00 -2.08
N GLY A 86 0.55 8.42 -3.09
CA GLY A 86 0.75 7.95 -4.47
C GLY A 86 2.11 8.34 -5.05
N ILE A 87 2.55 9.59 -4.86
CA ILE A 87 3.88 10.05 -5.28
C ILE A 87 4.97 9.30 -4.51
N GLY A 88 4.83 9.21 -3.18
CA GLY A 88 5.80 8.49 -2.34
C GLY A 88 5.97 7.03 -2.75
N ALA A 89 4.86 6.32 -2.96
CA ALA A 89 4.87 4.94 -3.45
C ALA A 89 5.53 4.83 -4.84
N ALA A 90 5.18 5.71 -5.79
CA ALA A 90 5.78 5.71 -7.12
C ALA A 90 7.29 5.96 -7.08
N MET A 91 7.76 6.89 -6.25
CA MET A 91 9.19 7.17 -6.06
C MET A 91 9.93 5.99 -5.42
N SER A 92 9.38 5.40 -4.36
CA SER A 92 10.00 4.24 -3.71
C SER A 92 10.18 3.08 -4.69
N LEU A 93 9.17 2.82 -5.53
CA LEU A 93 9.20 1.76 -6.53
C LEU A 93 10.13 2.07 -7.70
N SER A 94 10.15 3.32 -8.17
CA SER A 94 10.99 3.74 -9.31
C SER A 94 12.48 3.79 -8.97
N MET A 95 12.83 4.23 -7.76
CA MET A 95 14.22 4.39 -7.34
C MET A 95 14.86 3.10 -6.79
N GLN A 96 14.16 1.96 -6.84
CA GLN A 96 14.57 0.71 -6.18
C GLN A 96 14.92 0.88 -4.69
N ILE A 97 14.34 1.91 -4.06
CA ILE A 97 14.37 2.05 -2.60
C ILE A 97 13.54 0.90 -2.05
N VAL A 98 13.96 0.33 -0.91
CA VAL A 98 13.24 -0.77 -0.27
C VAL A 98 11.78 -0.36 -0.06
N PRO A 99 10.83 -0.92 -0.85
CA PRO A 99 9.47 -0.46 -0.79
C PRO A 99 8.83 -0.95 0.50
N ASN A 100 7.74 -0.31 0.93
CA ASN A 100 6.96 -0.91 2.00
C ASN A 100 6.36 -2.26 1.50
N PRO A 101 6.07 -3.22 2.39
CA PRO A 101 5.55 -4.53 1.98
C PRO A 101 4.26 -4.48 1.15
N GLY A 102 3.40 -3.49 1.38
CA GLY A 102 2.14 -3.32 0.64
C GLY A 102 2.33 -2.87 -0.81
N ASP A 103 3.34 -2.05 -1.08
CA ASP A 103 3.68 -1.58 -2.43
C ASP A 103 4.64 -2.54 -3.13
N GLY A 104 5.54 -3.20 -2.37
CA GLY A 104 6.43 -4.23 -2.89
C GLY A 104 5.69 -5.45 -3.45
N ILE A 105 4.58 -5.88 -2.84
CA ILE A 105 3.79 -7.01 -3.37
C ILE A 105 3.08 -6.60 -4.66
N VAL A 106 2.62 -5.36 -4.73
CA VAL A 106 2.02 -4.79 -5.94
C VAL A 106 3.04 -4.74 -7.07
N GLN A 107 4.29 -4.36 -6.80
CA GLN A 107 5.37 -4.39 -7.79
C GLN A 107 5.69 -5.82 -8.24
N ALA A 108 5.83 -6.76 -7.31
CA ALA A 108 6.11 -8.16 -7.65
C ALA A 108 4.98 -8.77 -8.51
N LEU A 109 3.72 -8.46 -8.20
CA LEU A 109 2.56 -8.88 -8.99
C LEU A 109 2.54 -8.18 -10.37
N ALA A 110 2.83 -6.88 -10.41
CA ALA A 110 2.87 -6.11 -11.65
C ALA A 110 3.88 -6.72 -12.65
N GLU A 111 5.05 -7.13 -12.17
CA GLU A 111 6.06 -7.81 -12.99
C GLU A 111 5.67 -9.22 -13.37
N ARG A 112 5.05 -9.94 -12.45
CA ARG A 112 4.61 -11.31 -12.72
C ARG A 112 3.53 -11.36 -13.81
N PHE A 113 2.65 -10.36 -13.86
CA PHE A 113 1.53 -10.28 -14.79
C PHE A 113 1.73 -9.32 -15.97
N ASP A 114 2.90 -8.67 -16.05
CA ASP A 114 3.23 -7.68 -17.07
C ASP A 114 2.16 -6.56 -17.18
N LYS A 115 1.86 -5.93 -16.03
CA LYS A 115 0.89 -4.84 -15.91
C LYS A 115 1.53 -3.62 -15.26
N SER A 116 1.00 -2.44 -15.57
CA SER A 116 1.44 -1.21 -14.90
C SER A 116 1.18 -1.28 -13.39
N VAL A 117 2.15 -0.81 -12.60
CA VAL A 117 2.08 -0.77 -11.13
C VAL A 117 0.81 -0.10 -10.60
N GLY A 118 0.39 1.02 -11.19
CA GLY A 118 -0.81 1.75 -10.74
C GLY A 118 -2.11 0.96 -10.91
N ILE A 119 -2.28 0.21 -12.02
CA ILE A 119 -3.44 -0.67 -12.22
C ILE A 119 -3.39 -1.83 -11.24
N THR A 120 -2.23 -2.47 -11.08
CA THR A 120 -2.04 -3.57 -10.13
C THR A 120 -2.32 -3.12 -8.70
N LYS A 121 -1.94 -1.89 -8.34
CA LYS A 121 -2.21 -1.29 -7.03
C LYS A 121 -3.70 -1.19 -6.77
N ASN A 122 -4.44 -0.58 -7.70
CA ASN A 122 -5.89 -0.43 -7.57
C ASN A 122 -6.59 -1.80 -7.45
N LEU A 123 -6.19 -2.78 -8.26
CA LEU A 123 -6.77 -4.13 -8.19
C LEU A 123 -6.48 -4.79 -6.83
N PHE A 124 -5.23 -4.73 -6.37
CA PHE A 124 -4.82 -5.29 -5.09
C PHE A 124 -5.54 -4.63 -3.91
N ASP A 125 -5.61 -3.30 -3.90
CA ASP A 125 -6.29 -2.54 -2.85
C ASP A 125 -7.82 -2.79 -2.89
N CYS A 126 -8.43 -2.96 -4.07
CA CYS A 126 -9.83 -3.39 -4.22
C CYS A 126 -10.06 -4.81 -3.66
N MET A 127 -9.14 -5.75 -3.90
CA MET A 127 -9.23 -7.09 -3.31
C MET A 127 -9.13 -7.01 -1.78
N ASN A 128 -8.19 -6.22 -1.26
CA ASN A 128 -8.02 -6.02 0.18
C ASN A 128 -9.24 -5.37 0.82
N LEU A 129 -9.86 -4.41 0.14
CA LEU A 129 -11.13 -3.80 0.53
C LEU A 129 -12.27 -4.81 0.54
N SER A 130 -12.37 -5.65 -0.50
CA SER A 130 -13.41 -6.69 -0.60
C SER A 130 -13.28 -7.72 0.53
N ILE A 131 -12.05 -8.18 0.83
CA ILE A 131 -11.79 -9.08 1.98
C ILE A 131 -12.18 -8.40 3.29
N THR A 132 -11.84 -7.12 3.46
CA THR A 132 -12.20 -6.34 4.64
C THR A 132 -13.73 -6.27 4.82
N LEU A 133 -14.46 -6.02 3.74
CA LEU A 133 -15.93 -5.99 3.74
C LEU A 133 -16.51 -7.35 4.10
N CYS A 134 -16.05 -8.44 3.47
CA CYS A 134 -16.49 -9.81 3.78
C CYS A 134 -16.30 -10.13 5.27
N ILE A 135 -15.09 -9.91 5.81
CA ILE A 135 -14.79 -10.17 7.22
C ILE A 135 -15.70 -9.34 8.14
N SER A 136 -15.86 -8.04 7.85
CA SER A 136 -16.70 -7.16 8.68
C SER A 136 -18.18 -7.56 8.67
N LEU A 137 -18.71 -7.97 7.52
CA LEU A 137 -20.10 -8.39 7.37
C LEU A 137 -20.37 -9.75 8.01
N PHE A 138 -19.52 -10.75 7.79
CA PHE A 138 -19.75 -12.10 8.31
C PHE A 138 -19.53 -12.21 9.82
N ILE A 139 -18.57 -11.47 10.38
CA ILE A 139 -18.23 -11.58 11.81
C ILE A 139 -19.03 -10.57 12.62
N THR A 140 -19.03 -9.30 12.23
CA THR A 140 -19.57 -8.20 13.05
C THR A 140 -20.94 -7.71 12.60
N HIS A 141 -21.42 -8.18 11.44
CA HIS A 141 -22.70 -7.76 10.83
C HIS A 141 -22.78 -6.24 10.60
N GLN A 142 -21.64 -5.55 10.62
CA GLN A 142 -21.49 -4.12 10.45
C GLN A 142 -20.23 -3.81 9.67
N ILE A 143 -20.26 -2.77 8.84
CA ILE A 143 -19.11 -2.33 8.07
C ILE A 143 -18.21 -1.48 8.97
N ILE A 144 -17.08 -2.05 9.40
CA ILE A 144 -16.13 -1.37 10.29
C ILE A 144 -14.87 -0.99 9.52
N GLY A 145 -14.47 0.28 9.64
CA GLY A 145 -13.22 0.79 9.08
C GLY A 145 -13.22 1.02 7.58
N VAL A 146 -14.39 0.98 6.94
CA VAL A 146 -14.56 1.28 5.52
C VAL A 146 -15.60 2.39 5.38
N GLY A 147 -15.21 3.48 4.73
CA GLY A 147 -16.12 4.57 4.37
C GLY A 147 -15.83 5.09 2.96
N ILE A 148 -16.55 6.14 2.55
CA ILE A 148 -16.37 6.75 1.22
C ILE A 148 -14.92 7.19 0.97
N GLY A 149 -14.24 7.72 2.00
CA GLY A 149 -12.84 8.11 1.91
C GLY A 149 -11.90 6.94 1.62
N THR A 150 -12.21 5.74 2.14
CA THR A 150 -11.46 4.51 1.84
C THR A 150 -11.60 4.13 0.37
N VAL A 151 -12.81 4.19 -0.18
CA VAL A 151 -13.07 3.88 -1.59
C VAL A 151 -12.33 4.87 -2.51
N ILE A 152 -12.40 6.16 -2.19
CA ILE A 152 -11.68 7.21 -2.91
C ILE A 152 -10.16 6.97 -2.84
N ALA A 153 -9.62 6.60 -1.68
CA ALA A 153 -8.19 6.33 -1.52
C ALA A 153 -7.74 5.10 -2.32
N VAL A 154 -8.49 4.01 -2.28
CA VAL A 154 -8.19 2.76 -3.01
C VAL A 154 -8.09 3.02 -4.53
N VAL A 155 -8.96 3.86 -5.08
CA VAL A 155 -8.90 4.21 -6.51
C VAL A 155 -7.84 5.28 -6.78
N GLY A 156 -7.77 6.29 -5.91
CA GLY A 156 -6.95 7.49 -6.13
C GLY A 156 -5.46 7.21 -6.08
N VAL A 157 -4.99 6.41 -5.11
CA VAL A 157 -3.55 6.17 -4.91
C VAL A 157 -2.92 5.51 -6.14
N GLY A 158 -3.51 4.44 -6.69
CA GLY A 158 -2.95 3.80 -7.88
C GLY A 158 -3.07 4.66 -9.15
N ARG A 159 -4.04 5.58 -9.23
CA ARG A 159 -4.10 6.57 -10.33
C ARG A 159 -2.98 7.60 -10.24
N VAL A 160 -2.67 8.08 -9.03
CA VAL A 160 -1.53 8.98 -8.81
C VAL A 160 -0.22 8.26 -9.15
N ILE A 161 -0.06 6.99 -8.76
CA ILE A 161 1.12 6.18 -9.14
C ILE A 161 1.23 6.05 -10.66
N ALA A 162 0.13 5.70 -11.34
CA ALA A 162 0.11 5.57 -12.80
C ALA A 162 0.47 6.89 -13.50
N LEU A 163 -0.08 8.01 -13.02
CA LEU A 163 0.22 9.34 -13.55
C LEU A 163 1.70 9.71 -13.35
N PHE A 164 2.25 9.44 -12.16
CA PHE A 164 3.64 9.71 -11.86
C PHE A 164 4.58 8.91 -12.77
N HIS A 165 4.34 7.61 -12.93
CA HIS A 165 5.14 6.79 -13.85
C HIS A 165 4.99 7.30 -15.29
N HIS A 166 3.79 7.60 -15.77
CA HIS A 166 3.60 8.10 -17.13
C HIS A 166 4.40 9.39 -17.42
N ILE A 167 4.38 10.34 -16.49
CA ILE A 167 5.11 11.61 -16.63
C ILE A 167 6.63 11.39 -16.61
N PHE A 168 7.14 10.51 -15.75
CA PHE A 168 8.59 10.34 -15.56
C PHE A 168 9.21 9.31 -16.51
N GLU A 169 8.49 8.28 -16.93
CA GLU A 169 8.90 7.30 -17.94
C GLU A 169 9.11 8.00 -19.31
N SER A 170 8.19 8.90 -19.69
CA SER A 170 8.35 9.74 -20.90
C SER A 170 9.60 10.64 -20.88
N LYS A 171 10.12 10.96 -19.68
CA LYS A 171 11.27 11.85 -19.52
C LYS A 171 12.59 11.11 -19.54
N ILE A 172 12.59 9.82 -19.19
CA ILE A 172 13.78 8.95 -19.26
C ILE A 172 14.05 8.51 -20.71
N GLU A 173 13.02 8.22 -21.51
CA GLU A 173 13.23 7.97 -22.95
C GLU A 173 13.83 9.18 -23.65
N TYR A 174 13.37 10.39 -23.35
CA TYR A 174 13.90 11.62 -23.94
C TYR A 174 15.39 11.86 -23.60
N LEU A 175 15.86 11.38 -22.44
CA LEU A 175 17.25 11.54 -21.98
C LEU A 175 18.21 10.45 -22.49
N ILE A 176 17.70 9.35 -23.02
CA ILE A 176 18.51 8.23 -23.56
C ILE A 176 18.71 8.38 -25.08
N PHE A 177 17.82 9.11 -25.77
CA PHE A 177 17.83 9.27 -27.22
C PHE A 177 18.32 10.65 -27.72
N ASP A 178 18.80 11.52 -26.83
CA ASP A 178 19.58 12.74 -27.13
C ASP A 178 21.04 12.57 -26.71
#